data_AF-A0A2H3B196-F1
#
_entry.id   AF-A0A2H3B196-F1
#
_cell.length_a   1.000
_cell.length_b   1.000
_cell.length_c   1.000
_cell.angle_alpha   90.00
_cell.angle_beta   90.00
_cell.angle_gamma   90.00
#
_symmetry.space_group_name_H-M   'P 1'
#
loop_
_entity.id
_entity.type
_entity.pdbx_description
1 polymer ?
#
loop_
_entity_poly.entity_id
_entity_poly.type
_entity_poly.pdbx_seq_one_letter_code
_entity_poly.pdbx_strand_id
1 'polypeptide(L)'
;MAARDETRANEAIDRLNEEGREPGLGEVIWHELDLKDPRSAKESAECFIARERKLDILVNNAALSVITVLVHPGSNFMVRSRIPAFGNVQALNADGIGESMAISSLGPYIFTKTLLPLLESTASLDGADVRN
;
A
#
# COMPACT_ATOMS: atom_id res chain seq x y z
N MET A 1 4.69 -7.72 -5.18
CA MET A 1 4.74 -6.31 -4.79
C MET A 1 3.39 -5.66 -5.05
N ALA A 2 2.65 -5.35 -3.98
CA ALA A 2 1.36 -4.67 -4.10
C ALA A 2 1.58 -3.15 -4.24
N ALA A 3 1.08 -2.53 -5.30
CA ALA A 3 1.26 -1.10 -5.57
C ALA A 3 0.19 -0.54 -6.51
N ARG A 4 -0.08 0.78 -6.38
CA ARG A 4 -1.08 1.49 -7.19
C ARG A 4 -0.63 1.90 -8.60
N ASP A 5 0.66 1.81 -8.90
CA ASP A 5 1.26 2.26 -10.16
C ASP A 5 2.03 1.08 -10.75
N GLU A 6 1.47 0.48 -11.80
CA GLU A 6 2.01 -0.70 -12.47
C GLU A 6 3.41 -0.45 -13.04
N THR A 7 3.60 0.67 -13.74
CA THR A 7 4.88 0.98 -14.40
C THR A 7 5.99 1.08 -13.37
N ARG A 8 5.79 1.89 -12.32
CA ARG A 8 6.78 2.04 -11.25
C ARG A 8 7.00 0.76 -10.47
N ALA A 9 5.97 -0.09 -10.38
CA ALA A 9 6.10 -1.39 -9.75
C ALA A 9 6.99 -2.33 -10.58
N ASN A 10 6.74 -2.45 -11.87
CA ASN A 10 7.54 -3.29 -12.76
C ASN A 10 8.99 -2.80 -12.83
N GLU A 11 9.23 -1.48 -12.93
CA GLU A 11 10.59 -0.92 -12.88
C GLU A 11 11.33 -1.29 -11.59
N ALA A 12 10.65 -1.29 -10.44
CA ALA A 12 11.28 -1.68 -9.18
C ALA A 12 11.51 -3.20 -9.08
N ILE A 13 10.63 -4.02 -9.66
CA ILE A 13 10.82 -5.48 -9.77
C ILE A 13 12.03 -5.79 -10.65
N ASP A 14 12.17 -5.11 -11.79
CA ASP A 14 13.31 -5.30 -12.70
C ASP A 14 14.63 -5.01 -12.00
N ARG A 15 14.74 -3.89 -11.27
CA ARG A 15 15.93 -3.59 -10.47
C ARG A 15 16.23 -4.66 -9.41
N LEU A 16 15.21 -5.17 -8.72
CA LEU A 16 15.40 -6.26 -7.74
C LEU A 16 15.91 -7.54 -8.38
N ASN A 17 15.51 -7.81 -9.62
CA ASN A 17 16.00 -8.96 -10.38
C ASN A 17 17.45 -8.75 -10.85
N GLU A 18 17.82 -7.52 -11.26
CA GLU A 18 19.19 -7.15 -11.65
C GLU A 18 20.17 -7.19 -10.49
N GLU A 19 19.77 -6.72 -9.29
CA GLU A 19 20.60 -6.74 -8.08
C GLU A 19 20.89 -8.17 -7.59
N GLY A 20 20.08 -9.14 -8.00
CA GLY A 20 20.23 -10.54 -7.66
C GLY A 20 19.63 -10.89 -6.30
N ARG A 21 19.16 -12.14 -6.18
CA ARG A 21 18.49 -12.69 -5.00
C ARG A 21 19.12 -14.04 -4.67
N GLU A 22 19.09 -14.44 -3.40
CA GLU A 22 19.64 -15.74 -3.00
C GLU A 22 18.96 -16.89 -3.79
N PRO A 23 19.74 -17.91 -4.23
CA PRO A 23 19.17 -19.05 -4.93
C PRO A 23 18.08 -19.75 -4.11
N GLY A 24 16.97 -20.09 -4.77
CA GLY A 24 15.84 -20.76 -4.13
C GLY A 24 14.76 -19.82 -3.57
N LEU A 25 14.94 -18.49 -3.66
CA LEU A 25 13.86 -17.54 -3.41
C LEU A 25 12.84 -17.56 -4.56
N GLY A 26 11.55 -17.44 -4.22
CA GLY A 26 10.45 -17.36 -5.19
C GLY A 26 10.43 -16.06 -6.00
N GLU A 27 9.40 -15.81 -6.79
CA GLU A 27 9.28 -14.62 -7.65
C GLU A 27 8.66 -13.39 -6.95
N VAL A 28 8.87 -12.20 -7.52
CA VAL A 28 8.15 -10.98 -7.11
C VAL A 28 7.17 -10.59 -8.22
N ILE A 29 5.88 -10.72 -7.95
CA ILE A 29 4.80 -10.41 -8.92
C ILE A 29 4.11 -9.12 -8.52
N TRP A 30 3.83 -8.22 -9.48
CA TRP A 30 3.01 -7.03 -9.21
C TRP A 30 1.56 -7.42 -8.90
N HIS A 31 0.97 -6.75 -7.91
CA HIS A 31 -0.44 -6.85 -7.58
C HIS A 31 -1.02 -5.43 -7.44
N GLU A 32 -2.08 -5.13 -8.16
CA GLU A 32 -2.71 -3.82 -8.09
C GLU A 32 -3.34 -3.59 -6.70
N LEU A 33 -2.96 -2.48 -6.05
CA LEU A 33 -3.53 -2.07 -4.76
C LEU A 33 -3.50 -0.55 -4.61
N ASP A 34 -4.67 0.09 -4.64
CA ASP A 34 -4.85 1.48 -4.20
C ASP A 34 -5.64 1.52 -2.89
N LEU A 35 -4.99 2.06 -1.85
CA LEU A 35 -5.55 2.19 -0.50
C LEU A 35 -6.35 3.49 -0.31
N LYS A 36 -6.34 4.40 -1.29
CA LYS A 36 -7.02 5.70 -1.21
C LYS A 36 -8.54 5.57 -1.23
N ASP A 37 -9.07 4.53 -1.88
CA ASP A 37 -10.48 4.17 -1.89
C ASP A 37 -10.69 2.81 -1.18
N PRO A 38 -11.50 2.75 -0.11
CA PRO A 38 -11.82 1.49 0.56
C PRO A 38 -12.41 0.41 -0.35
N ARG A 39 -13.16 0.79 -1.39
CA ARG A 39 -13.76 -0.14 -2.37
C ARG A 39 -12.67 -0.80 -3.20
N SER A 40 -11.71 -0.03 -3.70
CA SER A 40 -10.56 -0.54 -4.45
C SER A 40 -9.66 -1.44 -3.60
N ALA A 41 -9.46 -1.11 -2.32
CA ALA A 41 -8.74 -1.98 -1.39
C ALA A 41 -9.46 -3.33 -1.23
N LYS A 42 -10.78 -3.33 -1.07
CA LYS A 42 -11.56 -4.57 -0.97
C LYS A 42 -11.47 -5.40 -2.26
N GLU A 43 -11.68 -4.78 -3.43
CA GLU A 43 -11.63 -5.45 -4.73
C GLU A 43 -10.25 -6.08 -4.99
N SER A 44 -9.17 -5.38 -4.63
CA SER A 44 -7.80 -5.89 -4.70
C SER A 44 -7.62 -7.15 -3.84
N ALA A 45 -8.09 -7.13 -2.59
CA ALA A 45 -8.04 -8.31 -1.71
C ALA A 45 -8.87 -9.49 -2.26
N GLU A 46 -10.05 -9.23 -2.82
CA GLU A 46 -10.87 -10.27 -3.46
C GLU A 46 -10.17 -10.86 -4.70
N CYS A 47 -9.50 -10.03 -5.50
CA CYS A 47 -8.68 -10.46 -6.63
C CYS A 47 -7.50 -11.34 -6.16
N PHE A 48 -6.87 -11.01 -5.03
CA PHE A 48 -5.83 -11.84 -4.43
C PHE A 48 -6.36 -13.21 -4.02
N ILE A 49 -7.49 -13.25 -3.29
CA ILE A 49 -8.13 -14.50 -2.85
C ILE A 49 -8.56 -15.36 -4.04
N ALA A 50 -8.99 -14.76 -5.15
CA ALA A 50 -9.36 -15.50 -6.35
C ALA A 50 -8.16 -16.18 -7.05
N ARG A 51 -6.94 -15.66 -6.85
CA ARG A 51 -5.71 -16.16 -7.48
C ARG A 51 -4.93 -17.10 -6.58
N GLU A 52 -4.90 -16.81 -5.27
CA GLU A 52 -4.02 -17.46 -4.31
C GLU A 52 -4.81 -18.28 -3.28
N ARG A 53 -4.27 -19.44 -2.92
CA ARG A 53 -4.87 -20.32 -1.90
C ARG A 53 -4.29 -20.15 -0.51
N LYS A 54 -3.21 -19.38 -0.38
CA LYS A 54 -2.43 -19.22 0.84
C LYS A 54 -1.90 -17.79 0.93
N LEU A 55 -1.86 -17.24 2.14
CA LEU A 55 -1.18 -15.99 2.46
C LEU A 55 -0.48 -16.11 3.81
N ASP A 56 0.84 -16.19 3.80
CA ASP A 56 1.65 -16.39 5.00
C ASP A 56 1.92 -15.08 5.76
N ILE A 57 2.24 -14.01 5.03
CA ILE A 57 2.66 -12.73 5.61
C ILE A 57 1.97 -11.60 4.87
N LEU A 58 1.32 -10.70 5.63
CA LEU A 58 0.80 -9.44 5.14
C LEU A 58 1.56 -8.27 5.80
N VAL A 59 2.21 -7.44 4.99
CA VAL A 59 2.96 -6.26 5.49
C VAL A 59 2.25 -4.97 5.07
N ASN A 60 1.58 -4.32 6.01
CA ASN A 60 0.98 -3.00 5.80
C ASN A 60 2.04 -1.89 5.89
N ASN A 61 2.79 -1.70 4.80
CA ASN A 61 3.90 -0.73 4.75
C ASN A 61 3.52 0.64 4.14
N ALA A 62 2.49 0.70 3.31
CA ALA A 62 2.13 1.94 2.61
C ALA A 62 1.60 3.02 3.57
N ALA A 63 2.10 4.25 3.42
CA ALA A 63 1.69 5.39 4.23
C ALA A 63 1.77 6.71 3.44
N LEU A 64 0.94 7.68 3.82
CA LEU A 64 1.01 9.06 3.32
C LEU A 64 1.12 10.04 4.49
N SER A 65 2.28 10.68 4.62
CA SER A 65 2.48 11.79 5.56
C SER A 65 2.15 13.12 4.88
N VAL A 66 1.27 13.91 5.50
CA VAL A 66 0.94 15.26 5.04
C VAL A 66 1.56 16.25 6.01
N ILE A 67 2.64 16.90 5.58
CA ILE A 67 3.33 17.94 6.35
C ILE A 67 3.00 19.30 5.73
N THR A 68 2.31 20.16 6.49
CA THR A 68 2.17 21.57 6.15
C THR A 68 3.40 22.32 6.65
N VAL A 69 4.29 22.70 5.73
CA VAL A 69 5.42 23.57 6.08
C VAL A 69 4.98 25.03 5.93
N LEU A 70 5.00 25.78 7.04
CA LEU A 70 4.95 27.24 6.98
C LEU A 70 6.29 27.71 6.41
N VAL A 71 6.30 28.02 5.12
CA VAL A 71 7.50 28.55 4.46
C VAL A 71 7.76 29.96 5.01
N HIS A 72 8.82 30.12 5.80
CA HIS A 72 9.30 31.44 6.21
C HIS A 72 9.90 32.15 4.98
N PRO A 73 9.66 33.47 4.80
CA PRO A 73 10.34 34.25 3.76
C PRO A 73 11.87 34.07 3.85
N GLY A 74 12.50 33.54 2.80
CA GLY A 74 13.94 33.25 2.75
C GLY A 74 14.33 31.76 2.79
N SER A 75 13.37 30.84 2.88
CA SER A 75 13.63 29.40 2.83
C SER A 75 13.80 28.91 1.38
N ASN A 76 14.90 28.22 1.04
CA ASN A 76 15.10 27.58 -0.28
C ASN A 76 14.31 26.27 -0.46
N PHE A 77 13.31 26.02 0.39
CA PHE A 77 12.48 24.82 0.33
C PHE A 77 11.37 25.00 -0.71
N MET A 78 11.58 24.45 -1.90
CA MET A 78 10.61 24.49 -2.99
C MET A 78 9.46 23.50 -2.72
N VAL A 79 8.38 23.96 -2.11
CA VAL A 79 7.13 23.18 -2.05
C VAL A 79 6.42 23.33 -3.39
N ARG A 80 5.96 22.23 -3.99
CA ARG A 80 4.89 22.27 -5.01
C ARG A 80 3.56 22.66 -4.32
N SER A 81 3.53 23.85 -3.73
CA SER A 81 2.45 24.32 -2.88
C SER A 81 1.38 24.95 -3.74
N ARG A 82 0.20 24.34 -3.76
CA ARG A 82 -1.01 24.95 -4.29
C ARG A 82 -1.67 25.70 -3.13
N ILE A 83 -1.23 26.92 -2.82
CA ILE A 83 -1.87 27.75 -1.79
C ILE A 83 -2.42 29.05 -2.41
N PRO A 84 -3.74 29.15 -2.65
CA PRO A 84 -4.41 30.40 -2.90
C PRO A 84 -5.12 30.82 -1.60
N ALA A 85 -4.41 31.48 -0.68
CA ALA A 85 -4.98 32.08 0.55
C ALA A 85 -6.04 31.23 1.32
N PHE A 86 -5.57 30.28 2.14
CA PHE A 86 -6.33 29.58 3.19
C PHE A 86 -7.61 28.81 2.78
N GLY A 87 -7.45 27.80 1.92
CA GLY A 87 -8.44 26.74 1.66
C GLY A 87 -8.04 25.38 2.26
N ASN A 88 -9.00 24.44 2.36
CA ASN A 88 -8.94 23.14 3.06
C ASN A 88 -7.55 22.48 3.13
N VAL A 89 -7.02 22.39 4.35
CA VAL A 89 -5.67 21.91 4.69
C VAL A 89 -5.50 20.38 4.54
N GLN A 90 -6.57 19.65 4.24
CA GLN A 90 -6.55 18.21 4.04
C GLN A 90 -7.00 17.87 2.62
N ALA A 91 -6.14 17.20 1.86
CA ALA A 91 -6.56 16.49 0.67
C ALA A 91 -7.58 15.42 1.10
N LEU A 92 -8.76 15.44 0.48
CA LEU A 92 -9.83 14.48 0.73
C LEU A 92 -9.91 13.53 -0.46
N ASN A 93 -10.25 12.26 -0.20
CA ASN A 93 -10.65 11.33 -1.24
C ASN A 93 -12.08 11.64 -1.73
N ALA A 94 -12.60 10.84 -2.67
CA ALA A 94 -13.93 11.03 -3.25
C ALA A 94 -15.07 10.97 -2.22
N ASP A 95 -14.87 10.33 -1.07
CA ASP A 95 -15.86 10.21 0.02
C ASP A 95 -15.73 11.33 1.07
N GLY A 96 -14.87 12.31 0.85
CA GLY A 96 -14.63 13.37 1.83
C GLY A 96 -13.75 12.95 3.02
N ILE A 97 -13.05 11.81 2.92
CA ILE A 97 -12.13 11.31 3.96
C ILE A 97 -10.74 11.86 3.69
N GLY A 98 -10.03 12.33 4.73
CA GLY A 98 -8.63 12.76 4.59
C GLY A 98 -7.76 11.66 3.96
N GLU A 99 -7.03 11.97 2.89
CA GLU A 99 -6.26 10.98 2.12
C GLU A 99 -5.25 10.21 2.98
N SER A 100 -4.61 10.89 3.94
CA SER A 100 -3.67 10.24 4.89
C SER A 100 -4.37 9.18 5.75
N MET A 101 -5.59 9.48 6.24
CA MET A 101 -6.42 8.53 6.99
C MET A 101 -6.91 7.39 6.09
N ALA A 102 -7.32 7.71 4.85
CA ALA A 102 -7.74 6.70 3.88
C ALA A 102 -6.60 5.70 3.59
N ILE A 103 -5.43 6.21 3.19
CA ILE A 103 -4.29 5.38 2.76
C ILE A 103 -3.62 4.64 3.92
N SER A 104 -3.46 5.29 5.07
CA SER A 104 -2.61 4.78 6.15
C SER A 104 -3.39 4.02 7.23
N SER A 105 -4.72 4.05 7.21
CA SER A 105 -5.55 3.39 8.22
C SER A 105 -6.76 2.68 7.64
N LEU A 106 -7.63 3.38 6.91
CA LEU A 106 -8.89 2.79 6.46
C LEU A 106 -8.69 1.73 5.36
N GLY A 107 -7.90 2.04 4.34
CA GLY A 107 -7.53 1.11 3.27
C GLY A 107 -6.88 -0.15 3.82
N PRO A 108 -5.80 -0.06 4.62
CA PRO A 108 -5.16 -1.21 5.25
C PRO A 108 -6.12 -2.04 6.11
N TYR A 109 -7.02 -1.38 6.86
CA TYR A 109 -8.04 -2.07 7.65
C TYR A 109 -8.96 -2.91 6.76
N ILE A 110 -9.50 -2.32 5.69
CA ILE A 110 -10.41 -3.01 4.77
C ILE A 110 -9.70 -4.14 4.00
N PHE A 111 -8.50 -3.87 3.49
CA PHE A 111 -7.67 -4.88 2.81
C PHE A 111 -7.39 -6.07 3.74
N THR A 112 -6.91 -5.80 4.96
CA THR A 112 -6.61 -6.84 5.96
C THR A 112 -7.86 -7.59 6.39
N LYS A 113 -8.98 -6.90 6.65
CA LYS A 113 -10.24 -7.56 7.02
C LYS A 113 -10.78 -8.47 5.93
N THR A 114 -10.59 -8.10 4.67
CA THR A 114 -11.00 -8.91 3.52
C THR A 114 -10.11 -10.14 3.36
N LEU A 115 -8.79 -10.00 3.59
CA LEU A 115 -7.82 -11.11 3.54
C LEU A 115 -7.81 -12.00 4.79
N LEU A 116 -8.44 -11.56 5.89
CA LEU A 116 -8.39 -12.24 7.18
C LEU A 116 -8.78 -13.73 7.10
N PRO A 117 -9.85 -14.14 6.41
CA PRO A 117 -10.19 -15.56 6.31
C PRO A 117 -9.08 -16.40 5.63
N LEU A 118 -8.38 -15.83 4.64
CA LEU A 118 -7.27 -16.51 3.96
C LEU A 118 -6.04 -16.64 4.87
N LEU A 119 -5.75 -15.60 5.65
CA LEU A 119 -4.69 -15.60 6.66
C LEU A 119 -4.98 -16.65 7.75
N GLU A 120 -6.20 -16.71 8.27
CA GLU A 120 -6.61 -17.68 9.31
C GLU A 120 -6.58 -19.12 8.78
N SER A 121 -7.09 -19.33 7.56
CA SER A 121 -7.01 -20.63 6.88
C SER A 121 -5.56 -21.08 6.69
N THR A 122 -4.69 -20.16 6.25
CA THR A 122 -3.25 -20.42 6.07
C THR A 122 -2.58 -20.79 7.38
N ALA A 123 -2.84 -20.04 8.46
CA ALA A 123 -2.27 -20.28 9.77
C ALA A 123 -2.72 -21.60 10.41
N SER A 124 -3.82 -22.18 9.93
CA SER A 124 -4.35 -23.47 10.39
C SER A 124 -3.69 -24.68 9.71
N LEU A 125 -2.80 -24.47 8.73
CA LEU A 125 -2.09 -25.55 8.05
C LEU A 125 -0.92 -26.08 8.88
N ASP A 126 -0.63 -27.37 8.75
CA ASP A 126 0.56 -27.98 9.34
C ASP A 126 1.84 -27.33 8.76
N GLY A 127 2.73 -26.86 9.64
CA GLY A 127 3.96 -26.18 9.24
C GLY A 127 3.77 -24.74 8.76
N ALA A 128 2.67 -24.08 9.11
CA ALA A 128 2.41 -22.68 8.74
C ALA A 128 3.21 -21.63 9.54
N ASP A 129 3.90 -22.01 10.62
CA ASP A 129 4.74 -21.07 11.36
C ASP A 129 5.98 -20.69 10.55
N VAL A 130 6.06 -19.42 10.15
CA VAL A 130 7.18 -18.86 9.37
C VAL A 130 8.35 -18.37 10.24
N ARG A 131 8.25 -18.50 11.57
CA ARG A 131 9.32 -18.13 12.50
C ARG A 131 10.25 -19.33 12.69
N ASN A 132 11.47 -19.20 12.19
CA ASN A 132 12.55 -20.17 12.39
C ASN A 132 13.11 -20.13 13.81
#